data_AF-A0A450RVP0-F1
#
_entry.id   AF-A0A450RVP0-F1
#
_cell.length_a   1.000
_cell.length_b   1.000
_cell.length_c   1.000
_cell.angle_alpha   90.00
_cell.angle_beta   90.00
_cell.angle_gamma   90.00
#
_symmetry.space_group_name_H-M   'P 1'
#
loop_
_entity.id
_entity.type
_entity.pdbx_description
1 polymer ?
#
loop_
_entity_poly.entity_id
_entity_poly.type
_entity_poly.pdbx_seq_one_letter_code
_entity_poly.pdbx_strand_id
1 'polypeptide(L)'
;MNSPAIVPDLPKKKSIPRTVLLVIGMHRSGTSAVTRVINSLGAKLADELMSPESDNETGFWESAAVTGLNEEILASAGSRWDDWRQFNPEWFHSPVAHEFAERALDILARDVGHSCFFALKDPRICRLLPFWANVFHRFDTQIKCILPIRNPLEVAASLRARDGFAMPKSTLLWLRHVLDAEATTRELPRVFVSYEALLSDWRWEARRIATVLDLVWPRFSAETEREIDQFLDAGHRHHHIPHEMTVNHPGLPEWVKVTATALLVLCREEGQKDHLEQLEKVRAEFDGACKNLGAALHEEDAALTTKADELEDRLSNAQSRLAEFDATSREQEQRIAALEAGYADALREQERLTKILQEKEAETDRIKAALEAKYTDALQKKERQLTDAQNEAEHYKDERDRLSQKLDERIRELVRFTKILQEKEAETDRIEAARQAMGRLLGKTIMALLEYSPGEPLGRRRQKRLVARLRESGTFDEDWYLEKYPDVIQTGMDPALHYLMHGALEGREPQDASRKVVQRLGMPA
;
A
#
# COMPACT_ATOMS: atom_id res chain seq x y z
N MET A 1 67.49 67.61 -13.13
CA MET A 1 66.18 67.33 -13.75
C MET A 1 66.43 66.31 -14.84
N ASN A 2 66.02 65.07 -14.60
CA ASN A 2 66.27 63.93 -15.48
C ASN A 2 65.34 64.00 -16.69
N SER A 3 65.90 64.13 -17.90
CA SER A 3 65.18 63.79 -19.12
C SER A 3 64.93 62.28 -19.15
N PRO A 4 63.70 61.81 -19.46
CA PRO A 4 63.46 60.38 -19.64
C PRO A 4 64.10 59.93 -20.94
N ALA A 5 64.87 58.84 -20.88
CA ALA A 5 65.37 58.15 -22.05
C ALA A 5 64.20 57.68 -22.92
N ILE A 6 64.23 58.04 -24.21
CA ILE A 6 63.34 57.49 -25.22
C ILE A 6 63.71 56.01 -25.38
N VAL A 7 62.85 55.13 -24.86
CA VAL A 7 62.93 53.68 -25.15
C VAL A 7 62.49 53.51 -26.60
N PRO A 8 63.32 52.95 -27.50
CA PRO A 8 62.90 52.67 -28.86
C PRO A 8 61.78 51.63 -28.83
N ASP A 9 60.67 51.94 -29.49
CA ASP A 9 59.49 51.08 -29.62
C ASP A 9 59.94 49.74 -30.23
N LEU A 10 59.84 48.66 -29.44
CA LEU A 10 60.13 47.31 -29.91
C LEU A 10 59.17 47.02 -31.07
N PRO A 11 59.65 46.52 -32.23
CA PRO A 11 58.77 46.21 -33.35
C PRO A 11 57.68 45.25 -32.89
N LYS A 12 56.40 45.67 -33.03
CA LYS A 12 55.24 44.80 -32.81
C LYS A 12 55.50 43.48 -33.52
N LYS A 13 55.57 42.39 -32.76
CA LYS A 13 55.76 41.02 -33.26
C LYS A 13 54.75 40.82 -34.40
N LYS A 14 55.22 40.66 -35.64
CA LYS A 14 54.34 40.32 -36.78
C LYS A 14 53.61 39.04 -36.40
N SER A 15 52.31 39.14 -36.12
CA SER A 15 51.46 37.97 -35.91
C SER A 15 51.49 37.12 -37.19
N ILE A 16 51.61 35.81 -37.04
CA ILE A 16 51.47 34.89 -38.16
C ILE A 16 50.04 35.04 -38.67
N PRO A 17 49.82 35.36 -39.96
CA PRO A 17 48.47 35.53 -40.49
C PRO A 17 47.69 34.23 -40.33
N ARG A 18 46.44 34.32 -39.85
CA ARG A 18 45.58 33.15 -39.72
C ARG A 18 45.10 32.71 -41.09
N THR A 19 45.08 31.41 -41.35
CA THR A 19 44.57 30.83 -42.59
C THR A 19 43.51 29.79 -42.29
N VAL A 20 42.37 29.89 -42.99
CA VAL A 20 41.35 28.86 -43.04
C VAL A 20 41.41 28.10 -44.37
N LEU A 21 41.46 26.78 -44.29
CA LEU A 21 41.20 25.89 -45.42
C LEU A 21 39.71 25.60 -45.47
N LEU A 22 39.03 26.19 -46.44
CA LEU A 22 37.59 26.04 -46.62
C LEU A 22 37.31 24.91 -47.61
N VAL A 23 36.82 23.78 -47.10
CA VAL A 23 36.41 22.65 -47.95
C VAL A 23 34.96 22.85 -48.35
N ILE A 24 34.74 23.21 -49.61
CA ILE A 24 33.46 23.75 -50.10
C ILE A 24 33.00 22.99 -51.35
N GLY A 25 31.73 22.60 -51.39
CA GLY A 25 31.16 21.86 -52.50
C GLY A 25 29.98 21.00 -52.09
N MET A 26 29.45 20.24 -53.04
CA MET A 26 28.25 19.41 -52.82
C MET A 26 28.49 18.29 -51.78
N HIS A 27 27.43 17.97 -51.02
CA HIS A 27 27.41 16.77 -50.18
C HIS A 27 27.79 15.52 -50.99
N ARG A 28 28.44 14.55 -50.35
CA ARG A 28 28.83 13.27 -50.97
C ARG A 28 29.86 13.38 -52.11
N SER A 29 30.46 14.55 -52.33
CA SER A 29 31.54 14.77 -53.32
C SER A 29 32.96 14.49 -52.78
N GLY A 30 33.08 13.84 -51.63
CA GLY A 30 34.38 13.59 -50.99
C GLY A 30 34.87 14.71 -50.07
N THR A 31 33.99 15.65 -49.69
CA THR A 31 34.32 16.73 -48.76
C THR A 31 34.85 16.22 -47.41
N SER A 32 34.29 15.14 -46.87
CA SER A 32 34.78 14.51 -45.64
C SER A 32 36.17 13.87 -45.83
N ALA A 33 36.42 13.21 -46.96
CA ALA A 33 37.72 12.59 -47.25
C ALA A 33 38.83 13.65 -47.35
N VAL A 34 38.57 14.74 -48.09
CA VAL A 34 39.49 15.89 -48.17
C VAL A 34 39.74 16.50 -46.79
N THR A 35 38.67 16.71 -46.01
CA THR A 35 38.78 17.31 -44.66
C THR A 35 39.65 16.48 -43.73
N ARG A 36 39.52 15.15 -43.77
CA ARG A 36 40.35 14.26 -42.94
C ARG A 36 41.81 14.24 -43.40
N VAL A 37 42.07 14.28 -44.70
CA VAL A 37 43.44 14.38 -45.23
C VAL A 37 44.09 15.68 -44.74
N ILE A 38 43.46 16.84 -44.92
CA ILE A 38 44.05 18.13 -44.51
C ILE A 38 44.18 18.27 -42.98
N ASN A 39 43.28 17.65 -42.21
CA ASN A 39 43.39 17.60 -40.76
C ASN A 39 44.61 16.78 -40.32
N SER A 40 44.79 15.59 -40.90
CA SER A 40 45.97 14.75 -40.65
C SER A 40 47.26 15.47 -41.03
N LEU A 41 47.23 16.25 -42.12
CA LEU A 41 48.35 17.09 -42.56
C LEU A 41 48.61 18.33 -41.70
N GLY A 42 47.77 18.61 -40.69
CA GLY A 42 48.05 19.59 -39.64
C GLY A 42 47.05 20.75 -39.51
N ALA A 43 45.96 20.77 -40.29
CA ALA A 43 44.91 21.78 -40.11
C ALA A 43 44.03 21.44 -38.88
N LYS A 44 43.91 22.37 -37.92
CA LYS A 44 42.98 22.20 -36.79
C LYS A 44 41.53 22.15 -37.28
N LEU A 45 40.71 21.25 -36.75
CA LEU A 45 39.25 21.26 -36.89
C LEU A 45 38.60 21.84 -35.62
N ALA A 46 37.28 22.06 -35.65
CA ALA A 46 36.53 22.49 -34.47
C ALA A 46 36.64 21.48 -33.32
N ASP A 47 36.56 21.98 -32.08
CA ASP A 47 36.67 21.16 -30.88
C ASP A 47 35.44 20.23 -30.70
N GLU A 48 34.25 20.67 -31.15
CA GLU A 48 33.02 19.87 -31.15
C GLU A 48 32.59 19.53 -32.59
N LEU A 49 32.73 18.26 -32.95
CA LEU A 49 32.29 17.71 -34.24
C LEU A 49 30.93 17.03 -34.14
N MET A 50 30.18 17.02 -35.25
CA MET A 50 28.90 16.32 -35.33
C MET A 50 29.03 14.81 -35.04
N SER A 51 28.07 14.26 -34.30
CA SER A 51 28.05 12.84 -33.93
C SER A 51 27.83 11.94 -35.16
N PRO A 52 28.34 10.69 -35.17
CA PRO A 52 28.05 9.72 -36.22
C PRO A 52 26.54 9.43 -36.33
N GLU A 53 26.03 9.42 -37.56
CA GLU A 53 24.68 8.92 -37.89
C GLU A 53 24.78 7.58 -38.62
N SER A 54 23.64 6.91 -38.79
CA SER A 54 23.55 5.56 -39.40
C SER A 54 24.08 5.48 -40.84
N ASP A 55 24.25 6.60 -41.54
CA ASP A 55 24.77 6.69 -42.91
C ASP A 55 26.28 7.03 -42.98
N ASN A 56 26.94 7.23 -41.83
CA ASN A 56 28.36 7.52 -41.71
C ASN A 56 28.92 7.04 -40.35
N GLU A 57 29.28 5.77 -40.28
CA GLU A 57 29.78 5.08 -39.08
C GLU A 57 31.04 5.72 -38.45
N THR A 58 31.77 6.57 -39.20
CA THR A 58 33.00 7.24 -38.73
C THR A 58 32.80 8.65 -38.17
N GLY A 59 31.56 9.17 -38.15
CA GLY A 59 31.30 10.54 -37.73
C GLY A 59 31.42 11.57 -38.86
N PHE A 60 30.76 12.72 -38.66
CA PHE A 60 30.86 13.87 -39.56
C PHE A 60 32.01 14.77 -39.11
N TRP A 61 32.66 15.44 -40.08
CA TRP A 61 33.84 16.29 -39.83
C TRP A 61 33.47 17.77 -39.84
N GLU A 62 32.18 18.05 -39.74
CA GLU A 62 31.57 19.36 -39.61
C GLU A 62 31.50 19.78 -38.14
N SER A 63 31.65 21.08 -37.87
CA SER A 63 31.33 21.67 -36.57
C SER A 63 29.81 21.68 -36.38
N ALA A 64 29.31 21.08 -35.30
CA ALA A 64 27.88 21.04 -35.01
C ALA A 64 27.30 22.46 -34.87
N ALA A 65 28.06 23.39 -34.28
CA ALA A 65 27.65 24.77 -34.12
C ALA A 65 27.58 25.52 -35.47
N VAL A 66 28.55 25.30 -36.36
CA VAL A 66 28.53 25.90 -37.70
C VAL A 66 27.39 25.34 -38.55
N THR A 67 27.13 24.03 -38.47
CA THR A 67 26.01 23.41 -39.19
C THR A 67 24.66 23.94 -38.70
N GLY A 68 24.44 24.00 -37.39
CA GLY A 68 23.22 24.59 -36.82
C GLY A 68 23.02 26.05 -37.26
N LEU A 69 24.09 26.86 -37.21
CA LEU A 69 24.04 28.25 -37.67
C LEU A 69 23.68 28.36 -39.16
N ASN A 70 24.28 27.53 -40.01
CA ASN A 70 24.01 27.52 -41.45
C ASN A 70 22.56 27.12 -41.76
N GLU A 71 21.97 26.19 -41.00
CA GLU A 71 20.57 25.81 -41.15
C GLU A 71 19.62 26.94 -40.75
N GLU A 72 19.90 27.62 -39.64
CA GLU A 72 19.14 28.80 -39.22
C GLU A 72 19.23 29.94 -40.25
N ILE A 73 20.41 30.18 -40.83
CA ILE A 73 20.61 31.18 -41.89
C ILE A 73 19.74 30.82 -43.10
N LEU A 74 19.81 29.57 -43.58
CA LEU A 74 19.02 29.11 -44.71
C LEU A 74 17.52 29.27 -44.44
N ALA A 75 17.06 28.84 -43.28
CA ALA A 75 15.66 28.95 -42.86
C ALA A 75 15.20 30.42 -42.79
N SER A 76 16.02 31.33 -42.25
CA SER A 76 15.69 32.76 -42.16
C SER A 76 15.52 33.42 -43.53
N ALA A 77 16.13 32.85 -44.58
CA ALA A 77 15.99 33.29 -45.96
C ALA A 77 14.91 32.53 -46.74
N GLY A 78 14.14 31.65 -46.09
CA GLY A 78 13.15 30.79 -46.74
C GLY A 78 13.74 29.71 -47.63
N SER A 79 14.98 29.29 -47.38
CA SER A 79 15.68 28.23 -48.13
C SER A 79 16.08 27.07 -47.21
N ARG A 80 16.61 26.01 -47.82
CA ARG A 80 17.05 24.78 -47.16
C ARG A 80 18.31 24.26 -47.85
N TRP A 81 19.05 23.35 -47.23
CA TRP A 81 20.23 22.76 -47.86
C TRP A 81 19.87 22.01 -49.16
N ASP A 82 18.68 21.42 -49.22
CA ASP A 82 18.15 20.69 -50.37
C ASP A 82 17.29 21.56 -51.31
N ASP A 83 17.49 22.87 -51.26
CA ASP A 83 16.94 23.82 -52.22
C ASP A 83 17.95 24.06 -53.35
N TRP A 84 17.59 23.70 -54.58
CA TRP A 84 18.41 23.90 -55.76
C TRP A 84 18.25 25.30 -56.38
N ARG A 85 17.36 26.14 -55.85
CA ARG A 85 17.18 27.54 -56.29
C ARG A 85 18.32 28.42 -55.76
N GLN A 86 18.45 29.59 -56.37
CA GLN A 86 19.42 30.60 -55.94
C GLN A 86 19.08 31.10 -54.53
N PHE A 87 20.07 31.14 -53.64
CA PHE A 87 19.92 31.78 -52.34
C PHE A 87 19.74 33.30 -52.50
N ASN A 88 18.85 33.92 -51.72
CA ASN A 88 18.50 35.33 -51.88
C ASN A 88 19.73 36.26 -51.69
N PRO A 89 20.22 36.94 -52.76
CA PRO A 89 21.41 37.79 -52.66
C PRO A 89 21.22 39.01 -51.75
N GLU A 90 19.98 39.50 -51.61
CA GLU A 90 19.66 40.64 -50.75
C GLU A 90 19.76 40.29 -49.26
N TRP A 91 19.63 38.99 -48.91
CA TRP A 91 19.72 38.53 -47.53
C TRP A 91 21.09 38.87 -46.92
N PHE A 92 22.17 38.79 -47.70
CA PHE A 92 23.55 39.08 -47.24
C PHE A 92 23.74 40.53 -46.75
N HIS A 93 22.88 41.46 -47.17
CA HIS A 93 22.93 42.87 -46.79
C HIS A 93 21.90 43.23 -45.70
N SER A 94 21.14 42.24 -45.21
CA SER A 94 20.10 42.45 -44.21
C SER A 94 20.67 42.64 -42.79
N PRO A 95 19.93 43.31 -41.88
CA PRO A 95 20.31 43.37 -40.47
C PRO A 95 20.43 41.99 -39.82
N VAL A 96 19.60 41.03 -40.25
CA VAL A 96 19.61 39.64 -39.78
C VAL A 96 20.96 38.97 -40.07
N ALA A 97 21.54 39.22 -41.25
CA ALA A 97 22.87 38.69 -41.58
C ALA A 97 23.96 39.24 -40.64
N HIS A 98 23.84 40.47 -40.15
CA HIS A 98 24.78 41.02 -39.17
C HIS A 98 24.69 40.31 -37.81
N GLU A 99 23.48 40.02 -37.33
CA GLU A 99 23.26 39.26 -36.09
C GLU A 99 23.84 37.84 -36.17
N PHE A 100 23.64 37.15 -37.30
CA PHE A 100 24.25 35.85 -37.54
C PHE A 100 25.79 35.93 -37.61
N ALA A 101 26.35 37.04 -38.13
CA ALA A 101 27.79 37.22 -38.21
C ALA A 101 28.44 37.35 -36.82
N GLU A 102 27.79 38.03 -35.86
CA GLU A 102 28.28 38.06 -34.46
C GLU A 102 28.35 36.65 -33.87
N ARG A 103 27.28 35.87 -34.04
CA ARG A 103 27.22 34.48 -33.57
C ARG A 103 28.29 33.61 -34.22
N ALA A 104 28.54 33.79 -35.52
CA ALA A 104 29.60 33.08 -36.24
C ALA A 104 30.99 33.41 -35.69
N LEU A 105 31.25 34.68 -35.35
CA LEU A 105 32.52 35.09 -34.73
C LEU A 105 32.72 34.45 -33.36
N ASP A 106 31.68 34.38 -32.55
CA ASP A 106 31.73 33.69 -31.24
C ASP A 106 32.04 32.19 -31.40
N ILE A 107 31.40 31.54 -32.37
CA ILE A 107 31.65 30.12 -32.69
C ILE A 107 33.10 29.93 -33.13
N LEU A 108 33.64 30.78 -34.02
CA LEU A 108 35.04 30.69 -34.45
C LEU A 108 36.01 30.97 -33.30
N ALA A 109 35.75 32.00 -32.49
CA ALA A 109 36.59 32.34 -31.33
C ALA A 109 36.69 31.16 -30.34
N ARG A 110 35.57 30.47 -30.11
CA ARG A 110 35.51 29.26 -29.27
C ARG A 110 36.21 28.07 -29.93
N ASP A 111 35.80 27.67 -31.13
CA ASP A 111 36.18 26.39 -31.74
C ASP A 111 37.63 26.37 -32.24
N VAL A 112 38.12 27.48 -32.81
CA VAL A 112 39.47 27.55 -33.39
C VAL A 112 40.46 28.33 -32.52
N GLY A 113 39.97 29.07 -31.51
CA GLY A 113 40.79 29.71 -30.48
C GLY A 113 41.91 30.58 -31.08
N HIS A 114 43.17 30.29 -30.74
CA HIS A 114 44.36 30.99 -31.26
C HIS A 114 45.06 30.26 -32.43
N SER A 115 44.46 29.20 -33.00
CA SER A 115 45.09 28.47 -34.10
C SER A 115 45.28 29.33 -35.35
N CYS A 116 46.52 29.47 -35.81
CA CYS A 116 46.83 30.19 -37.05
C CYS A 116 46.57 29.38 -38.32
N PHE A 117 46.27 28.08 -38.21
CA PHE A 117 46.01 27.19 -39.34
C PHE A 117 44.91 26.19 -39.02
N PHE A 118 43.75 26.36 -39.63
CA PHE A 118 42.57 25.54 -39.36
C PHE A 118 41.79 25.26 -40.65
N ALA A 119 40.91 24.25 -40.60
CA ALA A 119 40.01 23.91 -41.69
C ALA A 119 38.56 24.06 -41.22
N LEU A 120 37.71 24.51 -42.13
CA LEU A 120 36.27 24.52 -41.93
C LEU A 120 35.61 23.80 -43.09
N LYS A 121 34.68 22.90 -42.78
CA LYS A 121 33.88 22.17 -43.74
C LYS A 121 32.43 22.18 -43.30
N ASP A 122 31.58 22.69 -44.18
CA ASP A 122 30.15 22.42 -44.21
C ASP A 122 29.71 22.62 -45.67
N PRO A 123 29.09 21.62 -46.32
CA PRO A 123 28.68 21.74 -47.72
C PRO A 123 27.74 22.94 -47.99
N ARG A 124 26.96 23.39 -46.99
CA ARG A 124 26.07 24.57 -47.11
C ARG A 124 26.84 25.87 -47.30
N ILE A 125 28.12 25.92 -46.88
CA ILE A 125 28.94 27.12 -47.05
C ILE A 125 29.10 27.49 -48.53
N CYS A 126 29.00 26.56 -49.48
CA CYS A 126 29.01 26.90 -50.90
C CYS A 126 27.92 27.91 -51.28
N ARG A 127 26.78 27.86 -50.60
CA ARG A 127 25.64 28.75 -50.82
C ARG A 127 25.72 30.02 -49.98
N LEU A 128 26.53 30.00 -48.93
CA LEU A 128 26.64 31.06 -47.92
C LEU A 128 28.02 31.72 -47.90
N LEU A 129 28.86 31.49 -48.92
CA LEU A 129 30.24 31.98 -48.91
C LEU A 129 30.34 33.51 -48.79
N PRO A 130 29.48 34.34 -49.42
CA PRO A 130 29.53 35.78 -49.19
C PRO A 130 29.39 36.18 -47.71
N PHE A 131 28.52 35.49 -46.96
CA PHE A 131 28.40 35.65 -45.51
C PHE A 131 29.66 35.20 -44.77
N TRP A 132 30.15 33.98 -45.04
CA TRP A 132 31.34 33.45 -44.36
C TRP A 132 32.61 34.23 -44.70
N ALA A 133 32.74 34.75 -45.91
CA ALA A 133 33.85 35.60 -46.31
C ALA A 133 33.88 36.90 -45.49
N ASN A 134 32.71 37.50 -45.22
CA ASN A 134 32.60 38.64 -44.31
C ASN A 134 33.03 38.26 -42.89
N VAL A 135 32.57 37.12 -42.38
CA VAL A 135 32.94 36.62 -41.04
C VAL A 135 34.45 36.40 -40.93
N PHE A 136 35.08 35.72 -41.90
CA PHE A 136 36.52 35.47 -41.88
C PHE A 136 37.36 36.74 -42.03
N HIS A 137 36.90 37.71 -42.82
CA HIS A 137 37.53 39.02 -42.90
C HIS A 137 37.49 39.74 -41.54
N ARG A 138 36.34 39.71 -40.84
CA ARG A 138 36.21 40.26 -39.48
C ARG A 138 37.03 39.49 -38.44
N PHE A 139 37.29 38.21 -38.67
CA PHE A 139 38.13 37.34 -37.84
C PHE A 139 39.62 37.37 -38.22
N ASP A 140 40.07 38.34 -39.04
CA ASP A 140 41.46 38.51 -39.50
C ASP A 140 42.08 37.20 -40.04
N THR A 141 41.32 36.51 -40.89
CA THR A 141 41.67 35.19 -41.42
C THR A 141 41.65 35.17 -42.94
N GLN A 142 42.75 34.69 -43.53
CA GLN A 142 42.89 34.45 -44.96
C GLN A 142 42.16 33.17 -45.37
N ILE A 143 41.36 33.26 -46.43
CA ILE A 143 40.57 32.13 -46.94
C ILE A 143 41.33 31.47 -48.07
N LYS A 144 41.46 30.13 -48.01
CA LYS A 144 41.95 29.30 -49.12
C LYS A 144 40.98 28.15 -49.35
N CYS A 145 40.46 28.03 -50.56
CA CYS A 145 39.35 27.14 -50.88
C CYS A 145 39.83 25.84 -51.53
N ILE A 146 39.29 24.72 -51.07
CA ILE A 146 39.44 23.41 -51.71
C ILE A 146 38.06 22.97 -52.15
N LEU A 147 37.90 22.69 -53.44
CA LEU A 147 36.62 22.34 -54.07
C LEU A 147 36.62 20.88 -54.51
N PRO A 148 36.13 19.94 -53.69
CA PRO A 148 36.06 18.53 -54.04
C PRO A 148 34.96 18.29 -55.08
N ILE A 149 35.34 17.72 -56.22
CA ILE A 149 34.46 17.42 -57.33
C ILE A 149 34.28 15.91 -57.45
N ARG A 150 33.03 15.48 -57.61
CA ARG A 150 32.66 14.09 -57.87
C ARG A 150 31.64 14.03 -58.99
N ASN A 151 31.65 12.92 -59.72
CA ASN A 151 30.70 12.64 -60.79
C ASN A 151 29.25 12.83 -60.29
N PRO A 152 28.42 13.64 -60.97
CA PRO A 152 27.04 13.92 -60.55
C PRO A 152 26.17 12.67 -60.43
N LEU A 153 26.42 11.63 -61.25
CA LEU A 153 25.67 10.37 -61.18
C LEU A 153 26.03 9.57 -59.93
N GLU A 154 27.29 9.60 -59.49
CA GLU A 154 27.70 8.97 -58.22
C GLU A 154 27.11 9.72 -57.02
N VAL A 155 27.09 11.05 -57.07
CA VAL A 155 26.45 11.88 -56.05
C VAL A 155 24.95 11.58 -55.99
N ALA A 156 24.29 11.49 -57.15
CA ALA A 156 22.87 11.16 -57.23
C ALA A 156 22.54 9.77 -56.68
N ALA A 157 23.37 8.75 -56.99
CA ALA A 157 23.22 7.42 -56.42
C ALA A 157 23.39 7.43 -54.89
N SER A 158 24.37 8.18 -54.37
CA SER A 158 24.57 8.31 -52.92
C SER A 158 23.42 9.03 -52.22
N LEU A 159 22.85 10.08 -52.82
CA LEU A 159 21.69 10.79 -52.25
C LEU A 159 20.41 9.96 -52.33
N ARG A 160 20.26 9.13 -53.36
CA ARG A 160 19.13 8.20 -53.44
C ARG A 160 19.19 7.18 -52.32
N ALA A 161 20.37 6.66 -51.99
CA ALA A 161 20.55 5.69 -50.91
C ALA A 161 20.31 6.31 -49.52
N ARG A 162 20.73 7.57 -49.31
CA ARG A 162 20.60 8.27 -48.02
C ARG A 162 19.23 8.92 -47.81
N ASP A 163 18.80 9.76 -48.74
CA ASP A 163 17.63 10.64 -48.59
C ASP A 163 16.42 10.16 -49.42
N GLY A 164 16.58 9.12 -50.24
CA GLY A 164 15.54 8.70 -51.18
C GLY A 164 15.33 9.66 -52.36
N PHE A 165 16.19 10.66 -52.57
CA PHE A 165 16.02 11.65 -53.63
C PHE A 165 16.08 11.05 -55.03
N ALA A 166 15.16 11.49 -55.90
CA ALA A 166 15.17 11.12 -57.32
C ALA A 166 16.36 11.76 -58.04
N MET A 167 16.90 11.06 -59.04
CA MET A 167 18.08 11.50 -59.80
C MET A 167 17.95 12.94 -60.36
N PRO A 168 16.80 13.39 -60.91
CA PRO A 168 16.65 14.78 -61.36
C PRO A 168 16.84 15.80 -60.23
N LYS A 169 16.24 15.61 -59.05
CA LYS A 169 16.45 16.50 -57.88
C LYS A 169 17.92 16.49 -57.47
N SER A 170 18.52 15.31 -57.32
CA SER A 170 19.91 15.15 -56.88
C SER A 170 20.92 15.83 -57.81
N THR A 171 20.67 15.78 -59.13
CA THR A 171 21.56 16.39 -60.13
C THR A 171 21.40 17.91 -60.21
N LEU A 172 20.19 18.44 -60.00
CA LEU A 172 19.97 19.88 -59.82
C LEU A 172 20.62 20.41 -58.53
N LEU A 173 20.54 19.64 -57.44
CA LEU A 173 21.23 19.97 -56.19
C LEU A 173 22.73 20.02 -56.38
N TRP A 174 23.29 18.98 -57.02
CA TRP A 174 24.71 18.96 -57.36
C TRP A 174 25.09 20.19 -58.18
N LEU A 175 24.33 20.50 -59.24
CA LEU A 175 24.57 21.65 -60.12
C LEU A 175 24.57 22.97 -59.33
N ARG A 176 23.56 23.21 -58.49
CA ARG A 176 23.48 24.41 -57.65
C ARG A 176 24.71 24.56 -56.76
N HIS A 177 25.05 23.52 -56.00
CA HIS A 177 26.14 23.60 -55.02
C HIS A 177 27.50 23.80 -55.68
N VAL A 178 27.78 23.12 -56.80
CA VAL A 178 29.07 23.28 -57.49
C VAL A 178 29.19 24.62 -58.20
N LEU A 179 28.10 25.14 -58.77
CA LEU A 179 28.10 26.47 -59.40
C LEU A 179 28.21 27.60 -58.37
N ASP A 180 27.51 27.49 -57.24
CA ASP A 180 27.63 28.48 -56.17
C ASP A 180 29.05 28.45 -55.58
N ALA A 181 29.61 27.27 -55.31
CA ALA A 181 31.00 27.11 -54.86
C ALA A 181 31.99 27.71 -55.86
N GLU A 182 31.83 27.42 -57.15
CA GLU A 182 32.71 27.93 -58.19
C GLU A 182 32.59 29.46 -58.28
N ALA A 183 31.40 30.01 -58.45
CA ALA A 183 31.21 31.43 -58.71
C ALA A 183 31.70 32.30 -57.54
N THR A 184 31.41 31.89 -56.30
CA THR A 184 31.74 32.68 -55.11
C THR A 184 33.20 32.60 -54.70
N THR A 185 33.98 31.64 -55.24
CA THR A 185 35.40 31.47 -54.92
C THR A 185 36.36 32.07 -55.94
N ARG A 186 35.88 32.66 -57.06
CA ARG A 186 36.73 33.13 -58.17
C ARG A 186 37.82 34.13 -57.74
N GLU A 187 37.51 34.98 -56.78
CA GLU A 187 38.43 36.02 -56.26
C GLU A 187 39.27 35.53 -55.06
N LEU A 188 39.18 34.25 -54.71
CA LEU A 188 39.90 33.63 -53.60
C LEU A 188 40.92 32.62 -54.13
N PRO A 189 42.06 32.39 -53.42
CA PRO A 189 42.93 31.26 -53.70
C PRO A 189 42.13 29.96 -53.63
N ARG A 190 42.06 29.22 -54.74
CA ARG A 190 41.21 28.03 -54.86
C ARG A 190 41.87 26.91 -55.65
N VAL A 191 41.51 25.68 -55.33
CA VAL A 191 41.93 24.47 -56.07
C VAL A 191 40.75 23.50 -56.20
N PHE A 192 40.55 22.96 -57.40
CA PHE A 192 39.58 21.90 -57.65
C PHE A 192 40.24 20.54 -57.47
N VAL A 193 39.62 19.64 -56.70
CA VAL A 193 40.18 18.33 -56.39
C VAL A 193 39.20 17.26 -56.82
N SER A 194 39.61 16.39 -57.76
CA SER A 194 38.79 15.24 -58.13
C SER A 194 38.81 14.22 -56.99
N TYR A 195 37.63 13.75 -56.58
CA TYR A 195 37.51 12.67 -55.60
C TYR A 195 38.25 11.41 -56.05
N GLU A 196 38.22 11.12 -57.35
CA GLU A 196 38.95 9.99 -57.92
C GLU A 196 40.46 10.17 -57.84
N ALA A 197 40.96 11.37 -58.14
CA ALA A 197 42.39 11.66 -58.08
C ALA A 197 42.91 11.60 -56.63
N LEU A 198 42.11 12.10 -55.68
CA LEU A 198 42.40 11.98 -54.25
C LEU A 198 42.54 10.53 -53.82
N LEU A 199 41.62 9.65 -54.23
CA LEU A 199 41.69 8.22 -53.87
C LEU A 199 42.83 7.48 -54.59
N SER A 200 43.20 7.91 -55.79
CA SER A 200 44.23 7.26 -56.60
C SER A 200 45.64 7.59 -56.11
N ASP A 201 45.92 8.87 -55.85
CA ASP A 201 47.20 9.32 -55.29
C ASP A 201 47.00 10.60 -54.45
N TRP A 202 46.58 10.39 -53.20
CA TRP A 202 46.36 11.49 -52.27
C TRP A 202 47.65 12.28 -51.98
N ARG A 203 48.84 11.66 -52.10
CA ARG A 203 50.12 12.32 -51.80
C ARG A 203 50.45 13.34 -52.88
N TRP A 204 50.24 12.97 -54.14
CA TRP A 204 50.39 13.91 -55.26
C TRP A 204 49.38 15.05 -55.15
N GLU A 205 48.10 14.74 -54.90
CA GLU A 205 47.07 15.77 -54.73
C GLU A 205 47.39 16.72 -53.55
N ALA A 206 47.84 16.20 -52.40
CA ALA A 206 48.21 17.03 -51.27
C ALA A 206 49.36 17.99 -51.61
N ARG A 207 50.39 17.53 -52.34
CA ARG A 207 51.49 18.40 -52.81
C ARG A 207 51.01 19.43 -53.82
N ARG A 208 50.08 19.06 -54.71
CA ARG A 208 49.47 19.99 -55.65
C ARG A 208 48.66 21.06 -54.92
N ILE A 209 47.77 20.68 -54.01
CA ILE A 209 47.00 21.61 -53.16
C ILE A 209 47.95 22.58 -52.45
N ALA A 210 49.06 22.09 -51.89
CA ALA A 210 50.04 22.95 -51.24
C ALA A 210 50.69 23.96 -52.19
N THR A 211 51.05 23.52 -53.39
CA THR A 211 51.69 24.39 -54.40
C THR A 211 50.73 25.48 -54.88
N VAL A 212 49.49 25.11 -55.18
CA VAL A 212 48.48 25.98 -55.80
C VAL A 212 47.96 27.00 -54.82
N LEU A 213 47.76 26.58 -53.57
CA LEU A 213 47.27 27.46 -52.51
C LEU A 213 48.41 28.17 -51.78
N ASP A 214 49.67 28.01 -52.17
CA ASP A 214 50.84 28.56 -51.47
C ASP A 214 50.83 28.21 -49.96
N LEU A 215 50.88 26.92 -49.67
CA LEU A 215 50.79 26.35 -48.32
C LEU A 215 51.99 25.46 -48.01
N VAL A 216 52.28 25.36 -46.71
CA VAL A 216 53.19 24.37 -46.16
C VAL A 216 52.41 23.49 -45.18
N TRP A 217 52.35 22.19 -45.45
CA TRP A 217 51.68 21.22 -44.58
C TRP A 217 52.48 21.02 -43.27
N PRO A 218 51.93 21.38 -42.09
CA PRO A 218 52.68 21.28 -40.84
C PRO A 218 53.09 19.86 -40.45
N ARG A 219 52.31 18.85 -40.86
CA ARG A 219 52.51 17.43 -40.51
C ARG A 219 52.72 16.53 -41.73
N PHE A 220 53.46 16.95 -42.75
CA PHE A 220 53.78 16.07 -43.88
C PHE A 220 54.96 15.15 -43.56
N SER A 221 54.68 13.99 -42.95
CA SER A 221 55.70 13.01 -42.52
C SER A 221 55.31 11.58 -42.90
N ALA A 222 56.27 10.65 -42.89
CA ALA A 222 56.02 9.23 -43.16
C ALA A 222 55.03 8.58 -42.16
N GLU A 223 54.92 9.13 -40.94
CA GLU A 223 53.92 8.68 -39.96
C GLU A 223 52.51 9.11 -40.39
N THR A 224 52.32 10.40 -40.65
CA THR A 224 51.05 10.94 -41.16
C THR A 224 50.62 10.27 -42.46
N GLU A 225 51.58 9.94 -43.34
CA GLU A 225 51.29 9.22 -44.57
C GLU A 225 50.63 7.86 -44.31
N ARG A 226 51.09 7.10 -43.30
CA ARG A 226 50.48 5.82 -42.93
C ARG A 226 49.11 5.99 -42.29
N GLU A 227 48.91 7.04 -41.48
CA GLU A 227 47.60 7.37 -40.90
C GLU A 227 46.55 7.64 -42.01
N ILE A 228 46.95 8.38 -43.05
CA ILE A 228 46.07 8.71 -44.17
C ILE A 228 45.79 7.48 -45.05
N ASP A 229 46.79 6.64 -45.32
CA ASP A 229 46.60 5.39 -46.09
C ASP A 229 45.57 4.48 -45.42
N GLN A 230 45.68 4.23 -44.11
CA GLN A 230 44.73 3.40 -43.36
C GLN A 230 43.29 3.94 -43.43
N PHE A 231 43.14 5.27 -43.41
CA PHE A 231 41.84 5.90 -43.53
C PHE A 231 41.22 5.73 -44.92
N LEU A 232 41.97 6.07 -45.96
CA LEU A 232 41.44 6.06 -47.33
C LEU A 232 41.17 4.63 -47.82
N ASP A 233 41.95 3.65 -47.36
CA ASP A 233 41.74 2.23 -47.67
C ASP A 233 40.45 1.68 -47.02
N ALA A 234 40.06 2.20 -45.85
CA ALA A 234 38.77 1.90 -45.22
C ALA A 234 37.57 2.57 -45.93
N GLY A 235 37.81 3.57 -46.78
CA GLY A 235 36.79 4.28 -47.53
C GLY A 235 36.44 3.58 -48.85
N HIS A 236 35.62 2.52 -48.81
CA HIS A 236 35.17 1.86 -50.04
C HIS A 236 34.42 2.86 -50.96
N ARG A 237 35.02 3.19 -52.10
CA ARG A 237 34.31 3.85 -53.21
C ARG A 237 33.27 2.87 -53.76
N HIS A 238 32.02 2.97 -53.29
CA HIS A 238 30.95 2.04 -53.67
C HIS A 238 30.47 2.18 -55.13
N HIS A 239 30.78 3.30 -55.79
CA HIS A 239 30.38 3.56 -57.17
C HIS A 239 31.55 4.14 -57.97
N HIS A 240 31.87 3.53 -59.10
CA HIS A 240 32.76 4.07 -60.13
C HIS A 240 31.95 4.23 -61.40
N ILE A 241 31.66 5.47 -61.78
CA ILE A 241 30.95 5.80 -63.02
C ILE A 241 31.91 6.58 -63.93
N PRO A 242 32.32 6.01 -65.07
CA PRO A 242 33.14 6.72 -66.06
C PRO A 242 32.48 8.02 -66.52
N HIS A 243 33.29 9.05 -66.76
CA HIS A 243 32.77 10.37 -67.17
C HIS A 243 32.00 10.30 -68.50
N GLU A 244 32.38 9.39 -69.42
CA GLU A 244 31.65 9.22 -70.68
C GLU A 244 30.18 8.83 -70.47
N MET A 245 29.86 8.10 -69.40
CA MET A 245 28.47 7.75 -69.08
C MET A 245 27.66 8.98 -68.68
N THR A 246 28.26 9.94 -67.99
CA THR A 246 27.60 11.20 -67.62
C THR A 246 27.29 12.04 -68.86
N VAL A 247 28.25 12.22 -69.75
CA VAL A 247 28.08 13.00 -70.99
C VAL A 247 27.00 12.38 -71.89
N ASN A 248 26.98 11.06 -72.00
CA ASN A 248 26.05 10.35 -72.87
C ASN A 248 24.70 10.00 -72.22
N HIS A 249 24.48 10.36 -70.94
CA HIS A 249 23.25 9.99 -70.25
C HIS A 249 22.03 10.71 -70.85
N PRO A 250 21.01 10.00 -71.37
CA PRO A 250 19.89 10.60 -72.09
C PRO A 250 18.97 11.43 -71.17
N GLY A 251 18.87 11.05 -69.89
CA GLY A 251 18.03 11.73 -68.90
C GLY A 251 18.72 12.82 -68.08
N LEU A 252 19.98 13.19 -68.38
CA LEU A 252 20.67 14.27 -67.66
C LEU A 252 20.50 15.61 -68.39
N PRO A 253 20.18 16.70 -67.67
CA PRO A 253 20.17 18.04 -68.25
C PRO A 253 21.52 18.43 -68.84
N GLU A 254 21.52 19.18 -69.94
CA GLU A 254 22.75 19.60 -70.61
C GLU A 254 23.65 20.44 -69.70
N TRP A 255 23.05 21.30 -68.85
CA TRP A 255 23.76 22.05 -67.83
C TRP A 255 24.61 21.17 -66.91
N VAL A 256 24.11 19.99 -66.52
CA VAL A 256 24.85 19.06 -65.65
C VAL A 256 26.05 18.46 -66.39
N LYS A 257 25.87 18.09 -67.66
CA LYS A 257 26.91 17.49 -68.50
C LYS A 257 28.06 18.46 -68.78
N VAL A 258 27.71 19.69 -69.18
CA VAL A 258 28.67 20.76 -69.45
C VAL A 258 29.45 21.10 -68.19
N THR A 259 28.76 21.31 -67.06
CA THR A 259 29.40 21.62 -65.77
C THR A 259 30.31 20.49 -65.30
N ALA A 260 29.87 19.23 -65.39
CA ALA A 260 30.69 18.09 -64.99
C ALA A 260 31.98 17.99 -65.82
N THR A 261 31.88 18.25 -67.12
CA THR A 261 33.03 18.23 -68.03
C THR A 261 34.01 19.37 -67.72
N ALA A 262 33.50 20.60 -67.59
CA ALA A 262 34.31 21.77 -67.26
C ALA A 262 35.05 21.60 -65.93
N LEU A 263 34.35 21.16 -64.87
CA LEU A 263 34.96 20.96 -63.55
C LEU A 263 35.99 19.82 -63.54
N LEU A 264 35.78 18.75 -64.32
CA LEU A 264 36.76 17.66 -64.42
C LEU A 264 38.05 18.13 -65.09
N VAL A 265 37.97 18.99 -66.12
CA VAL A 265 39.16 19.61 -66.73
C VAL A 265 39.86 20.52 -65.74
N LEU A 266 39.11 21.36 -65.01
CA LEU A 266 39.66 22.27 -63.99
C LEU A 266 40.33 21.54 -62.81
N CYS A 267 40.00 20.28 -62.55
CA CYS A 267 40.73 19.46 -61.57
C CYS A 267 42.15 19.10 -62.04
N ARG A 268 42.41 19.09 -63.35
CA ARG A 268 43.69 18.70 -63.95
C ARG A 268 44.51 19.92 -64.36
N GLU A 269 43.85 20.95 -64.87
CA GLU A 269 44.48 22.13 -65.45
C GLU A 269 43.86 23.41 -64.88
N GLU A 270 44.70 24.28 -64.31
CA GLU A 270 44.24 25.47 -63.62
C GLU A 270 44.06 26.66 -64.58
N GLY A 271 43.05 27.48 -64.30
CA GLY A 271 42.88 28.76 -64.98
C GLY A 271 42.45 28.69 -66.45
N GLN A 272 41.89 27.57 -66.91
CA GLN A 272 41.32 27.47 -68.25
C GLN A 272 40.09 28.39 -68.41
N LYS A 273 40.31 29.57 -69.00
CA LYS A 273 39.30 30.63 -69.15
C LYS A 273 38.03 30.16 -69.82
N ASP A 274 38.15 29.38 -70.91
CA ASP A 274 37.01 28.90 -71.69
C ASP A 274 36.04 28.08 -70.84
N HIS A 275 36.54 27.23 -69.94
CA HIS A 275 35.70 26.44 -69.05
C HIS A 275 35.07 27.28 -67.93
N LEU A 276 35.75 28.32 -67.44
CA LEU A 276 35.16 29.26 -66.48
C LEU A 276 34.03 30.09 -67.12
N GLU A 277 34.21 30.54 -68.36
CA GLU A 277 33.16 31.23 -69.12
C GLU A 277 31.96 30.32 -69.41
N GLN A 278 32.19 29.04 -69.71
CA GLN A 278 31.13 28.04 -69.85
C GLN A 278 30.34 27.86 -68.55
N LEU A 279 31.01 27.76 -67.40
CA LEU A 279 30.36 27.62 -66.10
C LEU A 279 29.52 28.86 -65.75
N GLU A 280 30.01 30.07 -66.07
CA GLU A 280 29.23 31.29 -65.88
C GLU A 280 27.98 31.32 -66.76
N LYS A 281 28.09 30.90 -68.02
CA LYS A 281 26.95 30.80 -68.92
C LYS A 281 25.89 29.82 -68.38
N VAL A 282 26.31 28.63 -67.96
CA VAL A 282 25.40 27.63 -67.36
C VAL A 282 24.74 28.18 -66.11
N ARG A 283 25.50 28.87 -65.23
CA ARG A 283 24.96 29.49 -64.02
C ARG A 283 23.91 30.55 -64.33
N ALA A 284 24.19 31.45 -65.27
CA ALA A 284 23.25 32.51 -65.65
C ALA A 284 21.95 31.94 -66.25
N GLU A 285 22.06 30.94 -67.13
CA GLU A 285 20.91 30.24 -67.70
C GLU A 285 20.09 29.50 -66.62
N PHE A 286 20.78 28.80 -65.71
CA PHE A 286 20.14 28.07 -64.63
C PHE A 286 19.45 28.99 -63.63
N ASP A 287 20.08 30.10 -63.23
CA ASP A 287 19.47 31.12 -62.37
C ASP A 287 18.23 31.75 -63.04
N GLY A 288 18.31 32.02 -64.34
CA GLY A 288 17.16 32.51 -65.13
C GLY A 288 16.00 31.51 -65.16
N ALA A 289 16.30 30.23 -65.38
CA ALA A 289 15.31 29.16 -65.35
C ALA A 289 14.68 28.99 -63.96
N CYS A 290 15.49 29.03 -62.90
CA CYS A 290 15.03 28.96 -61.51
C CYS A 290 14.05 30.08 -61.18
N LYS A 291 14.27 31.31 -61.66
CA LYS A 291 13.35 32.44 -61.41
C LYS A 291 12.00 32.21 -62.08
N ASN A 292 11.99 31.67 -63.29
CA ASN A 292 10.75 31.40 -64.04
C ASN A 292 9.97 30.20 -63.47
N LEU A 293 10.68 29.13 -63.11
CA LEU A 293 10.10 27.92 -62.50
C LEU A 293 9.72 28.13 -61.04
N GLY A 294 10.48 28.96 -60.32
CA GLY A 294 10.29 29.23 -58.90
C GLY A 294 8.92 29.83 -58.60
N ALA A 295 8.40 30.72 -59.45
CA ALA A 295 7.05 31.26 -59.29
C ALA A 295 5.96 30.17 -59.38
N ALA A 296 6.14 29.16 -60.24
CA ALA A 296 5.20 28.05 -60.38
C ALA A 296 5.35 27.00 -59.26
N LEU A 297 6.59 26.78 -58.78
CA LEU A 297 6.90 25.78 -57.75
C LEU A 297 6.71 26.31 -56.32
N HIS A 298 6.78 27.63 -56.09
CA HIS A 298 6.61 28.22 -54.76
C HIS A 298 5.23 27.94 -54.15
N GLU A 299 4.17 27.91 -54.95
CA GLU A 299 2.83 27.57 -54.45
C GLU A 299 2.74 26.09 -54.02
N GLU A 300 3.33 25.18 -54.81
CA GLU A 300 3.36 23.75 -54.48
C GLU A 300 4.27 23.46 -53.28
N ASP A 301 5.47 24.05 -53.21
CA ASP A 301 6.40 23.90 -52.09
C ASP A 301 5.84 24.47 -50.79
N ALA A 302 5.17 25.63 -50.84
CA ALA A 302 4.53 26.22 -49.66
C ALA A 302 3.37 25.35 -49.16
N ALA A 303 2.56 24.79 -50.07
CA ALA A 303 1.49 23.87 -49.71
C ALA A 303 2.02 22.56 -49.12
N LEU A 304 3.11 22.01 -49.67
CA LEU A 304 3.76 20.80 -49.16
C LEU A 304 4.43 21.04 -47.80
N THR A 305 5.07 22.19 -47.60
CA THR A 305 5.69 22.58 -46.32
C THR A 305 4.61 22.75 -45.25
N THR A 306 3.55 23.51 -45.54
CA THR A 306 2.40 23.66 -44.63
C THR A 306 1.83 22.30 -44.23
N LYS A 307 1.70 21.38 -45.19
CA LYS A 307 1.19 20.03 -44.92
C LYS A 307 2.16 19.17 -44.11
N ALA A 308 3.47 19.35 -44.28
CA ALA A 308 4.48 18.70 -43.46
C ALA A 308 4.42 19.19 -42.01
N ASP A 309 4.34 20.51 -41.80
CA ASP A 309 4.21 21.12 -40.47
C ASP A 309 2.92 20.63 -39.77
N GLU A 310 1.79 20.58 -40.49
CA GLU A 310 0.53 20.00 -39.98
C GLU A 310 0.66 18.53 -39.58
N LEU A 311 1.45 17.75 -40.32
CA LEU A 311 1.69 16.35 -40.02
C LEU A 311 2.62 16.16 -38.81
N GLU A 312 3.64 17.00 -38.67
CA GLU A 312 4.52 17.02 -37.50
C GLU A 312 3.76 17.41 -36.23
N ASP A 313 2.92 18.46 -36.30
CA ASP A 313 2.05 18.85 -35.19
C ASP A 313 1.08 17.72 -34.82
N ARG A 314 0.51 17.02 -35.81
CA ARG A 314 -0.35 15.85 -35.58
C ARG A 314 0.41 14.70 -34.93
N LEU A 315 1.64 14.45 -35.36
CA LEU A 315 2.50 13.41 -34.80
C LEU A 315 2.86 13.72 -33.35
N SER A 316 3.29 14.94 -33.07
CA SER A 316 3.61 15.43 -31.71
C SER A 316 2.41 15.33 -30.77
N ASN A 317 1.23 15.73 -31.23
CA ASN A 317 -0.02 15.58 -30.48
C ASN A 317 -0.37 14.10 -30.24
N ALA A 318 -0.19 13.22 -31.24
CA ALA A 318 -0.45 11.79 -31.09
C ALA A 318 0.52 11.13 -30.09
N GLN A 319 1.80 11.50 -30.13
CA GLN A 319 2.82 11.04 -29.18
C GLN A 319 2.51 11.49 -27.75
N SER A 320 2.06 12.73 -27.57
CA SER A 320 1.66 13.25 -26.25
C SER A 320 0.46 12.47 -25.68
N ARG A 321 -0.55 12.19 -26.52
CA ARG A 321 -1.70 11.36 -26.12
C ARG A 321 -1.31 9.92 -25.78
N LEU A 322 -0.36 9.34 -26.51
CA LEU A 322 0.16 8.01 -26.21
C LEU A 322 0.85 7.98 -24.85
N ALA A 323 1.66 8.99 -24.53
CA ALA A 323 2.32 9.12 -23.23
C ALA A 323 1.31 9.26 -22.07
N GLU A 324 0.22 10.03 -22.26
CA GLU A 324 -0.88 10.13 -21.29
C GLU A 324 -1.60 8.79 -21.10
N PHE A 325 -1.86 8.07 -22.19
CA PHE A 325 -2.48 6.74 -22.13
C PHE A 325 -1.60 5.73 -21.39
N ASP A 326 -0.29 5.71 -21.68
CA ASP A 326 0.67 4.84 -21.01
C ASP A 326 0.76 5.15 -19.50
N ALA A 327 0.75 6.43 -19.12
CA ALA A 327 0.72 6.83 -17.71
C ALA A 327 -0.55 6.34 -17.00
N THR A 328 -1.70 6.50 -17.66
CA THR A 328 -2.99 6.03 -17.13
C THR A 328 -3.03 4.51 -17.01
N SER A 329 -2.51 3.77 -17.99
CA SER A 329 -2.44 2.30 -17.95
C SER A 329 -1.60 1.81 -16.77
N ARG A 330 -0.44 2.44 -16.54
CA ARG A 330 0.42 2.13 -15.38
C ARG A 330 -0.28 2.39 -14.04
N GLU A 331 -1.04 3.48 -13.93
CA GLU A 331 -1.82 3.76 -12.71
C GLU A 331 -2.89 2.68 -12.48
N GLN A 332 -3.61 2.28 -13.52
CA GLN A 332 -4.61 1.21 -13.44
C GLN A 332 -3.98 -0.13 -13.05
N GLU A 333 -2.84 -0.50 -13.64
CA GLU A 333 -2.10 -1.72 -13.29
C GLU A 333 -1.69 -1.72 -11.81
N GLN A 334 -1.17 -0.60 -11.30
CA GLN A 334 -0.85 -0.46 -9.87
C GLN A 334 -2.08 -0.60 -8.98
N ARG A 335 -3.22 -0.03 -9.40
CA ARG A 335 -4.47 -0.13 -8.65
C ARG A 335 -5.03 -1.56 -8.65
N ILE A 336 -4.94 -2.27 -9.77
CA ILE A 336 -5.29 -3.69 -9.86
C ILE A 336 -4.40 -4.50 -8.92
N ALA A 337 -3.09 -4.32 -8.96
CA ALA A 337 -2.16 -5.03 -8.08
C ALA A 337 -2.44 -4.76 -6.59
N ALA A 338 -2.77 -3.51 -6.23
CA ALA A 338 -3.14 -3.15 -4.86
C ALA A 338 -4.46 -3.82 -4.41
N LEU A 339 -5.46 -3.87 -5.30
CA LEU A 339 -6.73 -4.55 -5.03
C LEU A 339 -6.56 -6.06 -4.91
N GLU A 340 -5.72 -6.68 -5.75
CA GLU A 340 -5.40 -8.11 -5.68
C GLU A 340 -4.70 -8.46 -4.36
N ALA A 341 -3.75 -7.63 -3.91
CA ALA A 341 -3.11 -7.81 -2.61
C ALA A 341 -4.12 -7.68 -1.45
N GLY A 342 -4.97 -6.66 -1.47
CA GLY A 342 -6.02 -6.47 -0.47
C GLY A 342 -7.03 -7.61 -0.43
N TYR A 343 -7.41 -8.16 -1.60
CA TYR A 343 -8.28 -9.33 -1.69
C TYR A 343 -7.63 -10.58 -1.10
N ALA A 344 -6.34 -10.81 -1.38
CA ALA A 344 -5.60 -11.94 -0.81
C ALA A 344 -5.52 -11.86 0.73
N ASP A 345 -5.31 -10.68 1.30
CA ASP A 345 -5.31 -10.48 2.75
C ASP A 345 -6.69 -10.69 3.37
N ALA A 346 -7.76 -10.19 2.72
CA ALA A 346 -9.13 -10.43 3.16
C ALA A 346 -9.48 -11.94 3.17
N LEU A 347 -9.02 -12.68 2.15
CA LEU A 347 -9.22 -14.13 2.07
C LEU A 347 -8.52 -14.86 3.22
N ARG A 348 -7.27 -14.49 3.54
CA ARG A 348 -6.53 -15.07 4.68
C ARG A 348 -7.23 -14.81 6.01
N GLU A 349 -7.74 -13.59 6.22
CA GLU A 349 -8.47 -13.28 7.45
C GLU A 349 -9.81 -14.04 7.51
N GLN A 350 -10.51 -14.18 6.38
CA GLN A 350 -11.70 -15.02 6.31
C GLN A 350 -11.40 -16.47 6.72
N GLU A 351 -10.36 -17.10 6.16
CA GLU A 351 -9.94 -18.46 6.51
C GLU A 351 -9.61 -18.59 8.01
N ARG A 352 -8.90 -17.61 8.57
CA ARG A 352 -8.59 -17.56 10.00
C ARG A 352 -9.85 -17.46 10.86
N LEU A 353 -10.78 -16.57 10.51
CA LEU A 353 -12.03 -16.39 11.23
C LEU A 353 -12.90 -17.66 11.15
N THR A 354 -12.95 -18.32 10.00
CA THR A 354 -13.63 -19.61 9.84
C THR A 354 -13.05 -20.66 10.77
N LYS A 355 -11.72 -20.75 10.90
CA LYS A 355 -11.08 -21.68 11.82
C LYS A 355 -11.41 -21.37 13.29
N ILE A 356 -11.37 -20.10 13.69
CA ILE A 356 -11.74 -19.67 15.05
C ILE A 356 -13.21 -20.01 15.33
N LEU A 357 -14.10 -19.80 14.37
CA LEU A 357 -15.52 -20.13 14.51
C LEU A 357 -15.70 -21.64 14.74
N GLN A 358 -15.05 -22.49 13.95
CA GLN A 358 -15.08 -23.94 14.12
C GLN A 358 -14.56 -24.38 15.51
N GLU A 359 -13.47 -23.76 15.99
CA GLU A 359 -12.94 -24.03 17.34
C GLU A 359 -13.94 -23.63 18.43
N LYS A 360 -14.61 -22.49 18.27
CA LYS A 360 -15.62 -21.98 19.22
C LYS A 360 -16.91 -22.80 19.20
N GLU A 361 -17.34 -23.28 18.04
CA GLU A 361 -18.46 -24.21 17.91
C GLU A 361 -18.14 -25.53 18.63
N ALA A 362 -16.96 -26.11 18.41
CA ALA A 362 -16.53 -27.32 19.09
C ALA A 362 -16.41 -27.13 20.61
N GLU A 363 -15.93 -25.98 21.08
CA GLU A 363 -15.89 -25.64 22.51
C GLU A 363 -17.32 -25.54 23.09
N THR A 364 -18.22 -24.88 22.38
CA THR A 364 -19.63 -24.73 22.77
C THR A 364 -20.31 -26.08 22.89
N ASP A 365 -20.10 -26.99 21.93
CA ASP A 365 -20.67 -28.33 21.94
C ASP A 365 -20.12 -29.18 23.10
N ARG A 366 -18.82 -29.07 23.41
CA ARG A 366 -18.23 -29.71 24.60
C ARG A 366 -18.86 -29.20 25.89
N ILE A 367 -19.03 -27.88 26.01
CA ILE A 367 -19.65 -27.26 27.19
C ILE A 367 -21.10 -27.72 27.33
N LYS A 368 -21.88 -27.73 26.25
CA LYS A 368 -23.27 -28.23 26.24
C LYS A 368 -23.34 -29.69 26.68
N ALA A 369 -22.53 -30.57 26.09
CA ALA A 369 -22.49 -31.98 26.47
C ALA A 369 -22.11 -32.18 27.95
N ALA A 370 -21.16 -31.40 28.47
CA ALA A 370 -20.77 -31.46 29.88
C ALA A 370 -21.89 -30.96 30.82
N LEU A 371 -22.61 -29.91 30.42
CA LEU A 371 -23.78 -29.39 31.14
C LEU A 371 -24.93 -30.39 31.16
N GLU A 372 -25.25 -30.99 30.01
CA GLU A 372 -26.25 -32.05 29.90
C GLU A 372 -25.91 -33.23 30.82
N ALA A 373 -24.67 -33.74 30.77
CA ALA A 373 -24.23 -34.82 31.65
C ALA A 373 -24.36 -34.47 33.14
N LYS A 374 -23.98 -33.24 33.54
CA LYS A 374 -24.15 -32.77 34.93
C LYS A 374 -25.62 -32.67 35.32
N TYR A 375 -26.47 -32.16 34.43
CA TYR A 375 -27.91 -32.04 34.66
C TYR A 375 -28.55 -33.41 34.83
N THR A 376 -28.21 -34.37 33.96
CA THR A 376 -28.70 -35.76 34.05
C THR A 376 -28.25 -36.44 35.35
N ASP A 377 -26.99 -36.31 35.77
CA ASP A 377 -26.51 -36.86 37.05
C ASP A 377 -27.24 -36.22 38.25
N ALA A 378 -27.42 -34.90 38.23
CA ALA A 378 -28.16 -34.19 39.28
C ALA A 378 -29.63 -34.63 39.36
N LEU A 379 -30.28 -34.79 38.20
CA LEU A 379 -31.65 -35.27 38.09
C LEU A 379 -31.77 -36.70 38.65
N GLN A 380 -30.89 -37.62 38.24
CA GLN A 380 -30.88 -38.99 38.76
C GLN A 380 -30.66 -39.03 40.27
N LYS A 381 -29.78 -38.19 40.82
CA LYS A 381 -29.60 -38.07 42.28
C LYS A 381 -30.87 -37.57 42.96
N LYS A 382 -31.56 -36.59 42.38
CA LYS A 382 -32.82 -36.06 42.92
C LYS A 382 -33.96 -37.07 42.82
N GLU A 383 -34.05 -37.81 41.74
CA GLU A 383 -35.02 -38.90 41.58
C GLU A 383 -34.79 -39.99 42.64
N ARG A 384 -33.54 -40.43 42.86
CA ARG A 384 -33.20 -41.37 43.94
C ARG A 384 -33.61 -40.82 45.32
N GLN A 385 -33.26 -39.58 45.63
CA GLN A 385 -33.66 -38.94 46.89
C GLN A 385 -35.19 -38.88 47.05
N LEU A 386 -35.92 -38.59 45.97
CA LEU A 386 -37.37 -38.56 45.98
C LEU A 386 -37.95 -39.96 46.23
N THR A 387 -37.44 -40.98 45.54
CA THR A 387 -37.84 -42.38 45.75
C THR A 387 -37.56 -42.84 47.17
N ASP A 388 -36.39 -42.54 47.73
CA ASP A 388 -36.03 -42.87 49.10
C ASP A 388 -36.99 -42.19 50.10
N ALA A 389 -37.26 -40.90 49.91
CA ALA A 389 -38.20 -40.15 50.75
C ALA A 389 -39.65 -40.64 50.62
N GLN A 390 -40.07 -41.08 49.43
CA GLN A 390 -41.39 -41.68 49.20
C GLN A 390 -41.52 -43.01 49.95
N ASN A 391 -40.51 -43.87 49.87
CA ASN A 391 -40.48 -45.14 50.61
C ASN A 391 -40.51 -44.91 52.13
N GLU A 392 -39.78 -43.90 52.61
CA GLU A 392 -39.76 -43.53 54.04
C GLU A 392 -41.13 -43.00 54.49
N ALA A 393 -41.77 -42.14 53.68
CA ALA A 393 -43.11 -41.64 53.95
C ALA A 393 -44.16 -42.77 53.97
N GLU A 394 -44.05 -43.75 53.06
CA GLU A 394 -44.91 -44.93 53.03
C GLU A 394 -44.70 -45.81 54.28
N HIS A 395 -43.45 -46.00 54.70
CA HIS A 395 -43.13 -46.70 55.94
C HIS A 395 -43.76 -46.03 57.18
N TYR A 396 -43.60 -44.71 57.33
CA TYR A 396 -44.20 -43.97 58.45
C TYR A 396 -45.73 -43.97 58.39
N LYS A 397 -46.33 -43.99 57.20
CA LYS A 397 -47.78 -44.12 57.03
C LYS A 397 -48.27 -45.48 57.52
N ASP A 398 -47.61 -46.56 57.12
CA ASP A 398 -47.90 -47.92 57.58
C ASP A 398 -47.75 -48.04 59.11
N GLU A 399 -46.71 -47.43 59.67
CA GLU A 399 -46.49 -47.43 61.12
C GLU A 399 -47.56 -46.62 61.87
N ARG A 400 -47.93 -45.44 61.36
CA ARG A 400 -49.05 -44.66 61.87
C ARG A 400 -50.35 -45.44 61.85
N ASP A 401 -50.65 -46.14 60.75
CA ASP A 401 -51.89 -46.90 60.59
C ASP A 401 -51.92 -48.10 61.57
N ARG A 402 -50.76 -48.78 61.78
CA ARG A 402 -50.62 -49.81 62.83
C ARG A 402 -50.82 -49.25 64.25
N LEU A 403 -50.23 -48.10 64.55
CA LEU A 403 -50.40 -47.45 65.86
C LEU A 403 -51.85 -47.00 66.07
N SER A 404 -52.52 -46.50 65.04
CA SER A 404 -53.94 -46.16 65.07
C SER A 404 -54.81 -47.38 65.37
N GLN A 405 -54.55 -48.53 64.74
CA GLN A 405 -55.27 -49.78 65.03
C GLN A 405 -55.09 -50.23 66.49
N LYS A 406 -53.86 -50.13 67.02
CA LYS A 406 -53.58 -50.43 68.44
C LYS A 406 -54.33 -49.46 69.37
N LEU A 407 -54.38 -48.18 69.01
CA LEU A 407 -55.12 -47.17 69.77
C LEU A 407 -56.62 -47.50 69.78
N ASP A 408 -57.20 -47.84 68.64
CA ASP A 408 -58.62 -48.23 68.53
C ASP A 408 -58.93 -49.49 69.35
N GLU A 409 -58.01 -50.46 69.38
CA GLU A 409 -58.15 -51.65 70.21
C GLU A 409 -58.15 -51.31 71.70
N ARG A 410 -57.26 -50.40 72.13
CA ARG A 410 -57.21 -49.92 73.52
C ARG A 410 -58.45 -49.11 73.89
N ILE A 411 -58.97 -48.30 72.96
CA ILE A 411 -60.25 -47.59 73.14
C ILE A 411 -61.39 -48.60 73.33
N ARG A 412 -61.46 -49.67 72.52
CA ARG A 412 -62.47 -50.73 72.68
C ARG A 412 -62.36 -51.45 74.03
N GLU A 413 -61.15 -51.71 74.52
CA GLU A 413 -60.95 -52.23 75.87
C GLU A 413 -61.44 -51.29 76.96
N LEU A 414 -61.12 -49.99 76.86
CA LEU A 414 -61.60 -48.99 77.80
C LEU A 414 -63.13 -48.92 77.80
N VAL A 415 -63.77 -48.92 76.63
CA VAL A 415 -65.25 -48.96 76.52
C VAL A 415 -65.82 -50.21 77.21
N ARG A 416 -65.18 -51.38 77.06
CA ARG A 416 -65.58 -52.60 77.78
C ARG A 416 -65.44 -52.45 79.30
N PHE A 417 -64.32 -51.91 79.78
CA PHE A 417 -64.11 -51.65 81.21
C PHE A 417 -65.13 -50.65 81.77
N THR A 418 -65.44 -49.58 81.04
CA THR A 418 -66.48 -48.61 81.43
C THR A 418 -67.85 -49.29 81.55
N LYS A 419 -68.21 -50.19 80.64
CA LYS A 419 -69.47 -50.93 80.72
C LYS A 419 -69.52 -51.86 81.94
N ILE A 420 -68.43 -52.56 82.25
CA ILE A 420 -68.32 -53.40 83.45
C ILE A 420 -68.47 -52.57 84.73
N LEU A 421 -67.86 -51.38 84.77
CA LEU A 421 -68.00 -50.46 85.90
C LEU A 421 -69.45 -49.99 86.07
N GLN A 422 -70.14 -49.64 84.99
CA GLN A 422 -71.57 -49.26 85.04
C GLN A 422 -72.48 -50.41 85.50
N GLU A 423 -72.21 -51.65 85.08
CA GLU A 423 -72.96 -52.82 85.56
C GLU A 423 -72.73 -53.06 87.05
N LYS A 424 -71.52 -52.82 87.54
CA LYS A 424 -71.19 -52.91 88.97
C LYS A 424 -71.83 -51.80 89.80
N GLU A 425 -71.85 -50.56 89.29
CA GLU A 425 -72.57 -49.44 89.91
C GLU A 425 -74.07 -49.72 90.03
N ALA A 426 -74.70 -50.25 88.97
CA ALA A 426 -76.12 -50.61 89.00
C ALA A 426 -76.44 -51.77 89.97
N GLU A 427 -75.48 -52.67 90.20
CA GLU A 427 -75.61 -53.74 91.19
C GLU A 427 -75.52 -53.19 92.62
N THR A 428 -74.61 -52.25 92.89
CA THR A 428 -74.56 -51.51 94.17
C THR A 428 -75.83 -50.70 94.41
N ASP A 429 -76.36 -50.00 93.41
CA ASP A 429 -77.60 -49.21 93.56
C ASP A 429 -78.81 -50.08 93.89
N ARG A 430 -78.90 -51.31 93.35
CA ARG A 430 -79.95 -52.28 93.70
C ARG A 430 -79.85 -52.76 95.15
N ILE A 431 -78.62 -52.97 95.63
CA ILE A 431 -78.36 -53.37 97.02
C ILE A 431 -78.74 -52.22 97.97
N GLU A 432 -78.41 -50.97 97.61
CA GLU A 432 -78.75 -49.76 98.37
C GLU A 432 -80.28 -49.55 98.44
N ALA A 433 -81.00 -49.74 97.32
CA ALA A 433 -82.45 -49.61 97.24
C ALA A 433 -83.20 -50.68 98.06
N ALA A 434 -82.72 -51.93 98.08
CA ALA A 434 -83.27 -52.99 98.92
C ALA A 434 -83.09 -52.69 100.42
N ARG A 435 -81.94 -52.10 100.79
CA ARG A 435 -81.65 -51.64 102.16
C ARG A 435 -82.61 -50.52 102.60
N GLN A 436 -82.86 -49.54 101.74
CA GLN A 436 -83.79 -48.42 102.03
C GLN A 436 -85.27 -48.83 102.05
N ALA A 437 -85.67 -49.86 101.29
CA ALA A 437 -87.02 -50.42 101.36
C ALA A 437 -87.25 -51.19 102.68
N MET A 438 -86.26 -51.94 103.14
CA MET A 438 -86.29 -52.66 104.41
C MET A 438 -86.33 -51.72 105.63
N GLY A 439 -85.60 -50.59 105.56
CA GLY A 439 -85.64 -49.54 106.58
C GLY A 439 -87.00 -48.84 106.72
N ARG A 440 -87.75 -48.65 105.62
CA ARG A 440 -89.09 -48.02 105.63
C ARG A 440 -90.20 -48.94 106.14
N LEU A 441 -90.06 -50.25 105.97
CA LEU A 441 -91.02 -51.24 106.48
C LEU A 441 -90.85 -51.50 107.99
N LEU A 442 -89.61 -51.48 108.49
CA LEU A 442 -89.31 -51.56 109.93
C LEU A 442 -89.70 -50.26 110.68
N GLY A 443 -89.53 -49.09 110.06
CA GLY A 443 -89.83 -47.79 110.69
C GLY A 443 -91.31 -47.51 110.96
N LYS A 444 -92.25 -48.04 110.16
CA LYS A 444 -93.70 -47.86 110.38
C LYS A 444 -94.30 -48.83 111.39
N THR A 445 -93.70 -50.01 111.56
CA THR A 445 -94.19 -51.06 112.46
C THR A 445 -93.59 -50.93 113.87
N ILE A 446 -92.38 -50.36 113.99
CA ILE A 446 -91.71 -50.12 115.29
C ILE A 446 -92.28 -48.89 116.01
N MET A 447 -92.77 -47.86 115.29
CA MET A 447 -93.31 -46.64 115.90
C MET A 447 -94.76 -46.75 116.41
N ALA A 448 -95.42 -47.90 116.23
CA ALA A 448 -96.78 -48.16 116.74
C ALA A 448 -96.82 -49.22 117.88
N LEU A 449 -95.69 -49.80 118.27
CA LEU A 449 -95.65 -51.00 119.14
C LEU A 449 -94.77 -50.87 120.40
N LEU A 450 -94.20 -49.69 120.69
CA LEU A 450 -93.45 -49.47 121.92
C LEU A 450 -93.94 -48.24 122.68
N GLU A 451 -94.99 -48.46 123.47
CA GLU A 451 -95.02 -48.05 124.88
C GLU A 451 -93.67 -48.41 125.53
N TYR A 452 -92.84 -47.44 125.93
CA TYR A 452 -92.02 -47.49 127.15
C TYR A 452 -91.20 -46.19 127.31
N SER A 453 -91.63 -45.34 128.24
CA SER A 453 -90.80 -44.41 129.01
C SER A 453 -89.99 -45.24 130.04
N PRO A 454 -88.94 -44.78 130.77
CA PRO A 454 -88.58 -43.38 131.01
C PRO A 454 -87.07 -43.07 131.14
N GLY A 455 -86.75 -41.79 130.98
CA GLY A 455 -85.67 -41.16 131.74
C GLY A 455 -86.12 -40.98 133.20
N GLU A 456 -85.68 -41.88 134.07
CA GLU A 456 -85.43 -41.60 135.48
C GLU A 456 -84.05 -42.17 135.86
N PRO A 457 -83.37 -41.60 136.86
CA PRO A 457 -81.91 -41.57 136.93
C PRO A 457 -81.29 -42.93 137.34
N LEU A 458 -80.16 -43.27 136.73
CA LEU A 458 -79.43 -44.52 136.96
C LEU A 458 -78.85 -44.60 138.39
N GLY A 459 -79.32 -45.56 139.18
CA GLY A 459 -78.85 -45.80 140.55
C GLY A 459 -77.35 -46.12 140.64
N ARG A 460 -76.69 -45.59 141.69
CA ARG A 460 -75.22 -45.62 141.95
C ARG A 460 -74.51 -46.96 141.66
N ARG A 461 -75.17 -48.10 141.84
CA ARG A 461 -74.59 -49.43 141.57
C ARG A 461 -74.31 -49.68 140.08
N ARG A 462 -75.16 -49.15 139.19
CA ARG A 462 -75.02 -49.34 137.74
C ARG A 462 -73.95 -48.42 137.14
N GLN A 463 -73.84 -47.19 137.65
CA GLN A 463 -72.76 -46.25 137.30
C GLN A 463 -71.38 -46.83 137.62
N LYS A 464 -71.18 -47.37 138.83
CA LYS A 464 -69.89 -48.01 139.20
C LYS A 464 -69.49 -49.16 138.26
N ARG A 465 -70.44 -49.99 137.81
CA ARG A 465 -70.15 -51.09 136.86
C ARG A 465 -69.76 -50.60 135.47
N LEU A 466 -70.39 -49.53 134.98
CA LEU A 466 -70.09 -48.98 133.67
C LEU A 466 -68.73 -48.26 133.65
N VAL A 467 -68.43 -47.49 134.70
CA VAL A 467 -67.10 -46.91 134.90
C VAL A 467 -66.02 -48.00 134.97
N ALA A 468 -66.27 -49.08 135.73
CA ALA A 468 -65.33 -50.21 135.80
C ALA A 468 -65.09 -50.85 134.44
N ARG A 469 -66.16 -51.11 133.65
CA ARG A 469 -66.02 -51.66 132.28
C ARG A 469 -65.27 -50.74 131.33
N LEU A 470 -65.46 -49.42 131.43
CA LEU A 470 -64.79 -48.47 130.56
C LEU A 470 -63.28 -48.39 130.88
N ARG A 471 -62.91 -48.47 132.16
CA ARG A 471 -61.50 -48.58 132.56
C ARG A 471 -60.91 -49.94 132.16
N GLU A 472 -61.66 -51.03 132.32
CA GLU A 472 -61.23 -52.39 131.92
C GLU A 472 -61.10 -52.58 130.41
N SER A 473 -61.82 -51.81 129.58
CA SER A 473 -61.72 -51.94 128.13
C SER A 473 -60.44 -51.38 127.54
N GLY A 474 -59.65 -50.63 128.32
CA GLY A 474 -58.40 -50.00 127.87
C GLY A 474 -58.60 -48.92 126.80
N THR A 475 -59.84 -48.48 126.57
CA THR A 475 -60.21 -47.48 125.55
C THR A 475 -60.45 -46.08 126.13
N PHE A 476 -60.16 -45.88 127.42
CA PHE A 476 -60.30 -44.62 128.13
C PHE A 476 -59.04 -44.38 128.97
N ASP A 477 -58.32 -43.31 128.68
CA ASP A 477 -57.11 -42.91 129.39
C ASP A 477 -57.45 -41.70 130.27
N GLU A 478 -57.54 -41.94 131.58
CA GLU A 478 -58.00 -40.94 132.55
C GLU A 478 -57.05 -39.76 132.68
N ASP A 479 -55.74 -40.02 132.70
CA ASP A 479 -54.72 -38.98 132.83
C ASP A 479 -54.73 -38.08 131.58
N TRP A 480 -54.80 -38.70 130.39
CA TRP A 480 -54.91 -37.95 129.14
C TRP A 480 -56.22 -37.17 129.04
N TYR A 481 -57.34 -37.77 129.47
CA TYR A 481 -58.66 -37.14 129.37
C TYR A 481 -58.74 -35.88 130.25
N LEU A 482 -58.17 -35.91 131.45
CA LEU A 482 -58.11 -34.75 132.34
C LEU A 482 -57.10 -33.69 131.88
N GLU A 483 -55.97 -34.10 131.29
CA GLU A 483 -55.01 -33.17 130.68
C GLU A 483 -55.62 -32.43 129.48
N LYS A 484 -56.40 -33.14 128.65
CA LYS A 484 -57.05 -32.57 127.46
C LYS A 484 -58.28 -31.74 127.79
N TYR A 485 -59.02 -32.10 128.84
CA TYR A 485 -60.29 -31.47 129.24
C TYR A 485 -60.26 -31.00 130.70
N PRO A 486 -59.54 -29.89 131.00
CA PRO A 486 -59.39 -29.38 132.37
C PRO A 486 -60.71 -28.91 133.00
N ASP A 487 -61.73 -28.61 132.17
CA ASP A 487 -63.07 -28.23 132.62
C ASP A 487 -63.76 -29.36 133.40
N VAL A 488 -63.42 -30.62 133.11
CA VAL A 488 -63.94 -31.78 133.84
C VAL A 488 -63.49 -31.78 135.31
N ILE A 489 -62.28 -31.28 135.60
CA ILE A 489 -61.75 -31.18 136.98
C ILE A 489 -62.65 -30.28 137.83
N GLN A 490 -63.18 -29.21 137.25
CA GLN A 490 -64.04 -28.25 137.95
C GLN A 490 -65.42 -28.83 138.30
N THR A 491 -65.85 -29.91 137.62
CA THR A 491 -67.13 -30.57 137.90
C THR A 491 -67.10 -31.47 139.14
N GLY A 492 -65.91 -31.86 139.61
CA GLY A 492 -65.73 -32.81 140.72
C GLY A 492 -66.28 -34.23 140.45
N MET A 493 -66.68 -34.53 139.22
CA MET A 493 -67.20 -35.84 138.81
C MET A 493 -66.04 -36.79 138.43
N ASP A 494 -66.22 -38.09 138.66
CA ASP A 494 -65.29 -39.11 138.14
C ASP A 494 -65.16 -38.98 136.61
N PRO A 495 -63.95 -38.86 136.03
CA PRO A 495 -63.76 -38.53 134.61
C PRO A 495 -64.39 -39.56 133.66
N ALA A 496 -64.30 -40.84 134.00
CA ALA A 496 -64.91 -41.92 133.23
C ALA A 496 -66.44 -41.85 133.30
N LEU A 497 -67.00 -41.49 134.46
CA LEU A 497 -68.44 -41.24 134.59
C LEU A 497 -68.87 -40.02 133.76
N HIS A 498 -68.10 -38.94 133.78
CA HIS A 498 -68.35 -37.76 132.99
C HIS A 498 -68.33 -38.08 131.48
N TYR A 499 -67.36 -38.85 131.01
CA TYR A 499 -67.31 -39.28 129.62
C TYR A 499 -68.55 -40.07 129.20
N LEU A 500 -68.99 -41.02 130.02
CA LEU A 500 -70.19 -41.84 129.76
C LEU A 500 -71.49 -41.04 129.76
N MET A 501 -71.57 -39.99 130.57
CA MET A 501 -72.80 -39.19 130.72
C MET A 501 -72.87 -38.01 129.77
N HIS A 502 -71.73 -37.39 129.44
CA HIS A 502 -71.65 -36.13 128.71
C HIS A 502 -70.60 -36.16 127.61
N GLY A 503 -69.39 -36.61 127.92
CA GLY A 503 -68.22 -36.47 127.02
C GLY A 503 -68.41 -37.11 125.63
N ALA A 504 -69.02 -38.30 125.55
CA ALA A 504 -69.27 -38.96 124.26
C ALA A 504 -70.29 -38.20 123.38
N LEU A 505 -71.30 -37.58 124.00
CA LEU A 505 -72.31 -36.76 123.32
C LEU A 505 -71.74 -35.41 122.87
N GLU A 506 -70.81 -34.86 123.64
CA GLU A 506 -70.09 -33.63 123.32
C GLU A 506 -68.97 -33.84 122.28
N GLY A 507 -68.77 -35.07 121.81
CA GLY A 507 -67.74 -35.39 120.81
C GLY A 507 -66.30 -35.36 121.34
N ARG A 508 -66.12 -35.51 122.66
CA ARG A 508 -64.79 -35.61 123.27
C ARG A 508 -64.18 -36.98 122.98
N GLU A 509 -62.88 -37.02 122.71
CA GLU A 509 -62.17 -38.28 122.50
C GLU A 509 -61.79 -38.87 123.87
N PRO A 510 -61.90 -40.20 124.10
CA PRO A 510 -61.59 -40.80 125.39
C PRO A 510 -60.10 -41.07 125.63
N GLN A 511 -59.24 -40.92 124.60
CA GLN A 511 -57.81 -41.16 124.65
C GLN A 511 -57.09 -40.51 123.43
N ASP A 512 -55.76 -40.47 123.45
CA ASP A 512 -54.94 -39.98 122.33
C ASP A 512 -55.14 -40.82 121.04
N ALA A 513 -55.50 -40.14 119.94
CA ALA A 513 -55.68 -40.75 118.63
C ALA A 513 -54.38 -41.41 118.10
N SER A 514 -53.22 -40.98 118.58
CA SER A 514 -51.90 -41.54 118.23
C SER A 514 -51.70 -43.00 118.67
N ARG A 515 -52.48 -43.47 119.68
CA ARG A 515 -52.46 -44.87 120.15
C ARG A 515 -53.33 -45.83 119.32
N LYS A 516 -54.15 -45.36 118.37
CA LYS A 516 -55.05 -46.22 117.56
C LYS A 516 -54.31 -47.23 116.65
N VAL A 517 -53.01 -47.09 116.41
CA VAL A 517 -52.25 -47.95 115.48
C VAL A 517 -51.73 -49.25 116.12
N VAL A 518 -51.68 -49.38 117.44
CA VAL A 518 -51.07 -50.57 118.08
C VAL A 518 -52.08 -51.71 118.34
N GLN A 519 -53.39 -51.49 118.22
CA GLN A 519 -54.42 -52.48 118.62
C GLN A 519 -55.21 -53.15 117.48
N ARG A 520 -54.86 -52.94 116.22
CA ARG A 520 -55.32 -53.77 115.07
C ARG A 520 -54.16 -53.84 114.07
N LEU A 521 -53.25 -54.80 114.03
CA LEU A 521 -53.20 -56.19 114.50
C LEU A 521 -51.68 -56.53 114.53
N GLY A 522 -51.03 -57.04 115.57
CA GLY A 522 -51.47 -57.53 116.87
C GLY A 522 -50.48 -58.58 117.34
N MET A 523 -50.02 -58.51 118.60
CA MET A 523 -49.70 -59.65 119.49
C MET A 523 -49.11 -59.15 120.84
N PRO A 524 -49.16 -59.96 121.92
CA PRO A 524 -49.26 -59.48 123.32
C PRO A 524 -48.03 -58.70 123.82
N ALA A 525 -48.17 -57.97 124.93
CA ALA A 525 -49.28 -57.94 125.89
C ALA A 525 -49.81 -56.52 126.12
#